data_AF-A0A9E2V2U6-F1
#
_entry.id   AF-A0A9E2V2U6-F1
#
_cell.length_a   1.000
_cell.length_b   1.000
_cell.length_c   1.000
_cell.angle_alpha   90.00
_cell.angle_beta   90.00
_cell.angle_gamma   90.00
#
_symmetry.space_group_name_H-M   'P 1'
#
loop_
_entity.id
_entity.type
_entity.pdbx_description
1 polymer ?
#
loop_
_entity_poly.entity_id
_entity_poly.type
_entity_poly.pdbx_seq_one_letter_code
_entity_poly.pdbx_strand_id
1 'polypeptide(L)'
;MIEIKVESRNWKLGRTVQKHEGQISNFYFPISIFLFLIIFTINPLYDVNAAFLYKSYVVRKDKGRDILCDPYIVQKNDWLIKLFKQRGEISQKDFPEFLSIFKRINPHIRNANKILPDQHIFIPLKILSKDSMLGQSSGIVTIPFVTISNIPEILKNHSTAYTVKQGDCLSRLIVQGYRTDEATTELYREGLKLFRLINPGIVDPDLIHAGQKIYIPTPLIRNQLWYKALFDTSGNIVEEIVLDDIVASRSRDTAAVAPSPLKQLSYALDARLLNKGIYYFPMQGEEDFGLDLSKFPVIELKNQSRIIFQEDDIQKYALNAVKSFWKNVIILPISQKSSSDQLFDSVFNSVFKDNIKNKLTLSYKGVDLNIAAKWIIEKQLGDENRAHTVCINFIENPDERIPDSICRYLESQGIIVKDIIKDGKVTHHDKKEVQHVKSGENVIFIKDRERKIIVNDLLKAMGYRYEQNINITFPYEGLQVEALSNLISLKEDTPLIVDFGNIYGEAIIAIKKAGMEVIQIDTGDNINTTILKILKGIGLDYTIDPMFFVAKRPEKYNTSLTIPGFLVADVEGRNILISTAPLHNELIQFLRGRDLKVIIITS
;
A
#
# COMPACT_ATOMS: atom_id res chain seq x y z
N MET A 1 21.18 35.77 45.79
CA MET A 1 21.78 36.54 46.91
C MET A 1 23.08 37.12 46.36
N ILE A 2 23.12 38.44 46.08
CA ILE A 2 24.22 39.44 46.28
C ILE A 2 25.66 38.92 45.97
N GLU A 3 26.59 39.49 45.18
CA GLU A 3 26.85 40.80 44.55
C GLU A 3 28.03 40.64 43.55
N ILE A 4 28.03 41.46 42.48
CA ILE A 4 29.09 42.32 41.89
C ILE A 4 30.60 42.00 42.14
N LYS A 5 31.43 41.98 41.07
CA LYS A 5 32.62 42.84 40.76
C LYS A 5 33.38 42.34 39.49
N VAL A 6 33.42 43.03 38.34
CA VAL A 6 34.32 44.14 37.85
C VAL A 6 35.75 43.70 37.47
N GLU A 7 36.15 43.94 36.20
CA GLU A 7 37.39 44.59 35.68
C GLU A 7 37.64 44.15 34.21
N SER A 8 37.71 44.99 33.18
CA SER A 8 38.55 46.15 32.79
C SER A 8 39.81 45.82 31.96
N ARG A 9 39.98 46.58 30.86
CA ARG A 9 41.21 47.04 30.14
C ARG A 9 41.42 46.62 28.67
N ASN A 10 41.00 47.53 27.78
CA ASN A 10 41.82 48.45 26.97
C ASN A 10 42.92 48.00 25.97
N TRP A 11 42.73 48.57 24.76
CA TRP A 11 43.67 49.23 23.83
C TRP A 11 44.61 48.42 22.90
N LYS A 12 44.48 48.72 21.59
CA LYS A 12 45.53 49.43 20.81
C LYS A 12 44.98 50.07 19.52
N LEU A 13 45.34 51.35 19.34
CA LEU A 13 45.16 52.17 18.13
C LEU A 13 46.33 51.96 17.15
N GLY A 14 46.13 52.30 15.86
CA GLY A 14 47.24 52.51 14.93
C GLY A 14 46.91 52.98 13.50
N ARG A 15 46.80 54.31 13.34
CA ARG A 15 47.12 55.20 12.17
C ARG A 15 46.14 55.29 10.97
N THR A 16 45.51 56.44 10.65
CA THR A 16 45.95 57.74 10.01
C THR A 16 46.44 57.61 8.55
N VAL A 17 46.11 58.41 7.51
CA VAL A 17 45.29 59.62 7.21
C VAL A 17 45.04 59.62 5.68
N GLN A 18 43.90 60.13 5.14
CA GLN A 18 43.83 61.28 4.19
C GLN A 18 42.51 61.41 3.41
N LYS A 19 42.05 62.68 3.40
CA LYS A 19 40.88 63.33 2.77
C LYS A 19 40.86 63.18 1.24
N HIS A 20 39.67 63.09 0.62
CA HIS A 20 38.99 64.26 0.05
C HIS A 20 37.53 63.98 -0.37
N GLU A 21 36.66 64.85 0.14
CA GLU A 21 35.42 65.43 -0.38
C GLU A 21 34.61 64.76 -1.51
N GLY A 22 33.30 64.67 -1.25
CA GLY A 22 32.26 64.54 -2.27
C GLY A 22 30.87 64.53 -1.64
N GLN A 23 30.25 65.71 -1.53
CA GLN A 23 28.85 65.91 -1.14
C GLN A 23 27.92 65.02 -1.97
N ILE A 24 27.01 64.30 -1.31
CA ILE A 24 25.78 63.80 -1.94
C ILE A 24 24.59 64.36 -1.16
N SER A 25 23.73 65.01 -1.92
CA SER A 25 22.47 65.64 -1.56
C SER A 25 21.48 64.67 -0.93
N ASN A 26 20.80 65.16 0.10
CA ASN A 26 19.57 64.58 0.63
C ASN A 26 18.47 64.59 -0.44
N PHE A 27 17.98 63.41 -0.83
CA PHE A 27 16.67 63.25 -1.43
C PHE A 27 15.82 62.37 -0.51
N TYR A 28 14.91 63.00 0.21
CA TYR A 28 13.82 62.35 0.91
C TYR A 28 12.86 61.78 -0.14
N PHE A 29 12.71 60.45 -0.19
CA PHE A 29 11.62 59.78 -0.91
C PHE A 29 10.64 59.22 0.14
N PRO A 30 9.33 59.49 0.03
CA PRO A 30 8.40 59.16 1.11
C PRO A 30 8.07 57.66 1.11
N ILE A 31 8.12 57.06 2.31
CA ILE A 31 7.73 55.68 2.65
C ILE A 31 6.19 55.57 2.62
N SER A 32 5.56 55.89 1.48
CA SER A 32 4.09 55.87 1.34
C SER A 32 3.58 55.05 0.15
N ILE A 33 4.46 54.38 -0.60
CA ILE A 33 4.06 53.47 -1.69
C ILE A 33 4.30 51.99 -1.31
N PHE A 34 4.92 51.70 -0.17
CA PHE A 34 5.20 50.32 0.26
C PHE A 34 4.13 49.68 1.15
N LEU A 35 3.07 50.42 1.52
CA LEU A 35 1.97 49.91 2.34
C LEU A 35 0.66 49.64 1.57
N PHE A 36 0.66 49.81 0.23
CA PHE A 36 -0.50 49.51 -0.62
C PHE A 36 -0.30 48.27 -1.52
N LEU A 37 0.83 47.56 -1.37
CA LEU A 37 1.18 46.37 -2.15
C LEU A 37 1.29 45.08 -1.28
N ILE A 38 0.78 45.12 -0.04
CA ILE A 38 0.79 43.97 0.88
C ILE A 38 -0.65 43.52 1.27
N ILE A 39 -1.71 44.16 0.74
CA ILE A 39 -3.11 43.80 1.04
C ILE A 39 -3.83 43.11 -0.16
N PHE A 40 -3.14 42.85 -1.29
CA PHE A 40 -3.77 42.24 -2.47
C PHE A 40 -3.26 40.84 -2.89
N THR A 41 -2.53 40.13 -2.05
CA THR A 41 -2.08 38.76 -2.36
C THR A 41 -2.30 37.79 -1.21
N ILE A 42 -3.53 37.72 -0.69
CA ILE A 42 -4.03 36.50 -0.05
C ILE A 42 -5.44 36.25 -0.57
N ASN A 43 -5.56 35.93 -1.86
CA ASN A 43 -6.64 35.03 -2.25
C ASN A 43 -6.13 33.63 -1.89
N PRO A 44 -6.74 32.91 -0.94
CA PRO A 44 -6.57 31.46 -0.96
C PRO A 44 -7.09 31.02 -2.33
N LEU A 45 -6.19 30.54 -3.18
CA LEU A 45 -6.55 29.64 -4.26
C LEU A 45 -7.18 28.44 -3.56
N TYR A 46 -8.51 28.47 -3.41
CA TYR A 46 -9.29 27.29 -3.11
C TYR A 46 -9.01 26.31 -4.25
N ASP A 47 -8.13 25.35 -4.01
CA ASP A 47 -7.91 24.23 -4.91
C ASP A 47 -9.20 23.39 -4.84
N VAL A 48 -10.12 23.66 -5.79
CA VAL A 48 -11.36 22.90 -5.87
C VAL A 48 -11.01 21.53 -6.45
N ASN A 49 -10.60 20.61 -5.59
CA ASN A 49 -10.50 19.20 -5.92
C ASN A 49 -11.86 18.71 -6.42
N ALA A 50 -12.00 18.50 -7.73
CA ALA A 50 -13.20 17.93 -8.31
C ALA A 50 -13.24 16.42 -8.06
N ALA A 51 -13.80 16.02 -6.92
CA ALA A 51 -14.15 14.62 -6.68
C ALA A 51 -15.38 14.25 -7.52
N PHE A 52 -15.45 13.03 -8.06
CA PHE A 52 -16.56 12.57 -8.92
C PHE A 52 -17.51 11.65 -8.17
N LEU A 53 -18.82 11.75 -8.42
CA LEU A 53 -19.81 10.76 -8.00
C LEU A 53 -19.89 9.64 -9.05
N TYR A 54 -19.60 8.41 -8.64
CA TYR A 54 -19.62 7.21 -9.49
C TYR A 54 -20.83 6.34 -9.19
N LYS A 55 -21.45 5.78 -10.23
CA LYS A 55 -22.47 4.73 -10.09
C LYS A 55 -22.10 3.49 -10.91
N SER A 56 -22.24 2.33 -10.28
CA SER A 56 -21.99 1.03 -10.91
C SER A 56 -23.29 0.41 -11.45
N TYR A 57 -23.21 -0.12 -12.66
CA TYR A 57 -24.27 -0.77 -13.41
C TYR A 57 -23.87 -2.21 -13.72
N VAL A 58 -24.85 -3.08 -13.98
CA VAL A 58 -24.62 -4.51 -14.25
C VAL A 58 -24.87 -4.80 -15.72
N VAL A 59 -24.00 -5.58 -16.35
CA VAL A 59 -24.19 -6.04 -17.72
C VAL A 59 -24.78 -7.45 -17.72
N ARG A 60 -25.86 -7.63 -18.47
CA ARG A 60 -26.57 -8.91 -18.65
C ARG A 60 -26.61 -9.28 -20.12
N LYS A 61 -26.43 -10.56 -20.43
CA LYS A 61 -26.55 -11.06 -21.80
C LYS A 61 -28.01 -11.37 -22.13
N ASP A 62 -28.51 -10.80 -23.22
CA ASP A 62 -29.80 -11.13 -23.81
C ASP A 62 -29.63 -11.45 -25.30
N LYS A 63 -29.89 -12.70 -25.69
CA LYS A 63 -29.76 -13.19 -27.08
C LYS A 63 -28.41 -12.83 -27.74
N GLY A 64 -27.32 -12.98 -27.00
CA GLY A 64 -25.97 -12.68 -27.48
C GLY A 64 -25.61 -11.19 -27.53
N ARG A 65 -26.49 -10.30 -27.08
CA ARG A 65 -26.24 -8.85 -26.93
C ARG A 65 -26.02 -8.52 -25.46
N ASP A 66 -25.11 -7.59 -25.19
CA ASP A 66 -24.87 -7.09 -23.84
C ASP A 66 -25.86 -5.97 -23.51
N ILE A 67 -26.51 -6.06 -22.37
CA ILE A 67 -27.52 -5.11 -21.90
C ILE A 67 -27.03 -4.47 -20.62
N LEU A 68 -26.84 -3.16 -20.64
CA LEU A 68 -26.55 -2.37 -19.45
C LEU A 68 -27.81 -2.27 -18.59
N CYS A 69 -27.71 -2.63 -17.31
CA CYS A 69 -28.83 -2.69 -16.37
C CYS A 69 -28.53 -1.90 -15.09
N ASP A 70 -29.54 -1.20 -14.57
CA ASP A 70 -29.54 -0.65 -13.20
C ASP A 70 -30.11 -1.71 -12.24
N PRO A 71 -29.34 -2.25 -11.27
CA PRO A 71 -29.89 -3.07 -10.20
C PRO A 71 -30.79 -2.22 -9.30
N TYR A 72 -31.99 -2.70 -9.03
CA TYR A 72 -32.99 -1.92 -8.31
C TYR A 72 -33.82 -2.79 -7.35
N ILE A 73 -34.17 -2.22 -6.20
CA ILE A 73 -35.11 -2.80 -5.24
C ILE A 73 -36.41 -2.03 -5.35
N VAL A 74 -37.47 -2.70 -5.79
CA VAL A 74 -38.78 -2.10 -6.03
C VAL A 74 -39.30 -1.45 -4.75
N GLN A 75 -39.77 -0.21 -4.84
CA GLN A 75 -40.34 0.52 -3.71
C GLN A 75 -41.88 0.50 -3.74
N LYS A 76 -42.50 0.91 -2.64
CA LYS A 76 -43.95 1.13 -2.58
C LYS A 76 -44.36 2.15 -3.65
N ASN A 77 -45.40 1.84 -4.43
CA ASN A 77 -45.91 2.65 -5.55
C ASN A 77 -45.00 2.72 -6.79
N ASP A 78 -44.14 1.73 -7.00
CA ASP A 78 -43.45 1.58 -8.27
C ASP A 78 -44.25 0.73 -9.26
N TRP A 79 -44.19 1.14 -10.52
CA TRP A 79 -44.66 0.35 -11.65
C TRP A 79 -43.67 0.46 -12.80
N LEU A 80 -43.61 -0.58 -13.62
CA LEU A 80 -42.51 -0.80 -14.56
C LEU A 80 -42.31 0.37 -15.54
N ILE A 81 -43.40 0.93 -16.09
CA ILE A 81 -43.34 2.07 -17.03
C ILE A 81 -42.71 3.30 -16.37
N LYS A 82 -43.01 3.57 -15.09
CA LYS A 82 -42.43 4.69 -14.34
C LYS A 82 -40.92 4.49 -14.17
N LEU A 83 -40.50 3.29 -13.81
CA LEU A 83 -39.07 2.97 -13.65
C LEU A 83 -38.29 3.11 -14.96
N PHE A 84 -38.84 2.62 -16.08
CA PHE A 84 -38.22 2.77 -17.40
C PHE A 84 -38.05 4.23 -17.82
N LYS A 85 -39.08 5.06 -17.61
CA LYS A 85 -39.03 6.50 -17.92
C LYS A 85 -38.03 7.25 -17.03
N GLN A 86 -37.94 6.88 -15.75
CA GLN A 86 -37.09 7.59 -14.78
C GLN A 86 -35.62 7.16 -14.82
N ARG A 87 -35.32 5.94 -15.31
CA ARG A 87 -33.98 5.34 -15.18
C ARG A 87 -33.25 5.16 -16.50
N GLY A 88 -33.94 4.86 -17.60
CA GLY A 88 -33.31 4.41 -18.84
C GLY A 88 -33.30 5.41 -19.99
N GLU A 89 -33.96 6.56 -19.88
CA GLU A 89 -34.18 7.50 -21.00
C GLU A 89 -34.70 6.81 -22.28
N ILE A 90 -35.45 5.72 -22.14
CA ILE A 90 -35.89 4.88 -23.26
C ILE A 90 -37.02 5.57 -24.02
N SER A 91 -36.83 5.73 -25.32
CA SER A 91 -37.84 6.32 -26.21
C SER A 91 -39.08 5.42 -26.30
N GLN A 92 -40.27 5.99 -26.54
CA GLN A 92 -41.51 5.21 -26.59
C GLN A 92 -41.49 4.09 -27.65
N LYS A 93 -40.78 4.28 -28.77
CA LYS A 93 -40.63 3.28 -29.83
C LYS A 93 -39.81 2.05 -29.40
N ASP A 94 -38.86 2.23 -28.48
CA ASP A 94 -37.95 1.16 -28.04
C ASP A 94 -38.53 0.42 -26.82
N PHE A 95 -39.57 0.96 -26.20
CA PHE A 95 -40.21 0.39 -25.01
C PHE A 95 -40.66 -1.08 -25.16
N PRO A 96 -41.29 -1.53 -26.28
CA PRO A 96 -41.66 -2.94 -26.45
C PRO A 96 -40.47 -3.90 -26.45
N GLU A 97 -39.33 -3.49 -27.03
CA GLU A 97 -38.10 -4.29 -27.04
C GLU A 97 -37.52 -4.39 -25.63
N PHE A 98 -37.40 -3.26 -24.93
CA PHE A 98 -36.87 -3.21 -23.57
C PHE A 98 -37.76 -3.91 -22.55
N LEU A 99 -39.08 -3.89 -22.72
CA LEU A 99 -40.01 -4.69 -21.92
C LEU A 99 -39.79 -6.19 -22.13
N SER A 100 -39.51 -6.60 -23.36
CA SER A 100 -39.22 -7.99 -23.69
C SER A 100 -37.87 -8.44 -23.13
N ILE A 101 -36.86 -7.57 -23.16
CA ILE A 101 -35.56 -7.78 -22.52
C ILE A 101 -35.72 -7.90 -21.00
N PHE A 102 -36.49 -7.00 -20.37
CA PHE A 102 -36.77 -7.00 -18.94
C PHE A 102 -37.36 -8.33 -18.47
N LYS A 103 -38.37 -8.86 -19.18
CA LYS A 103 -39.00 -10.15 -18.85
C LYS A 103 -38.01 -11.32 -18.91
N ARG A 104 -37.04 -11.29 -19.84
CA ARG A 104 -36.04 -12.36 -19.98
C ARG A 104 -34.93 -12.25 -18.94
N ILE A 105 -34.49 -11.03 -18.61
CA ILE A 105 -33.44 -10.79 -17.61
C ILE A 105 -33.99 -10.99 -16.18
N ASN A 106 -35.29 -10.79 -15.97
CA ASN A 106 -35.96 -10.96 -14.67
C ASN A 106 -36.98 -12.10 -14.70
N PRO A 107 -36.56 -13.37 -14.90
CA PRO A 107 -37.48 -14.50 -15.06
C PRO A 107 -38.31 -14.81 -13.80
N HIS A 108 -37.86 -14.35 -12.63
CA HIS A 108 -38.59 -14.46 -11.37
C HIS A 108 -39.83 -13.54 -11.32
N ILE A 109 -39.91 -12.52 -12.18
CA ILE A 109 -41.06 -11.64 -12.28
C ILE A 109 -42.09 -12.26 -13.24
N ARG A 110 -42.97 -13.09 -12.69
CA ARG A 110 -44.02 -13.79 -13.46
C ARG A 110 -45.00 -12.85 -14.16
N ASN A 111 -45.26 -11.67 -13.58
CA ASN A 111 -46.13 -10.65 -14.18
C ASN A 111 -45.44 -9.28 -14.17
N ALA A 112 -44.96 -8.84 -15.32
CA ALA A 112 -44.27 -7.56 -15.48
C ALA A 112 -45.15 -6.32 -15.21
N ASN A 113 -46.49 -6.47 -15.21
CA ASN A 113 -47.41 -5.39 -14.86
C ASN A 113 -47.62 -5.26 -13.34
N LYS A 114 -47.11 -6.22 -12.55
CA LYS A 114 -47.27 -6.25 -11.09
C LYS A 114 -45.93 -6.57 -10.42
N ILE A 115 -45.08 -5.55 -10.32
CA ILE A 115 -43.89 -5.58 -9.47
C ILE A 115 -44.29 -5.24 -8.03
N LEU A 116 -43.73 -5.95 -7.06
CA LEU A 116 -44.03 -5.81 -5.64
C LEU A 116 -42.85 -5.14 -4.92
N PRO A 117 -43.08 -4.38 -3.83
CA PRO A 117 -42.01 -3.84 -3.01
C PRO A 117 -41.01 -4.93 -2.58
N ASP A 118 -39.76 -4.51 -2.39
CA ASP A 118 -38.61 -5.33 -1.99
C ASP A 118 -38.14 -6.38 -3.02
N GLN A 119 -38.77 -6.43 -4.20
CA GLN A 119 -38.26 -7.27 -5.28
C GLN A 119 -36.99 -6.68 -5.89
N HIS A 120 -35.96 -7.52 -6.01
CA HIS A 120 -34.74 -7.18 -6.74
C HIS A 120 -34.98 -7.36 -8.24
N ILE A 121 -34.79 -6.31 -9.03
CA ILE A 121 -34.93 -6.32 -10.49
C ILE A 121 -33.72 -5.67 -11.17
N PHE A 122 -33.43 -6.08 -12.39
CA PHE A 122 -32.49 -5.43 -13.29
C PHE A 122 -33.28 -4.63 -14.32
N ILE A 123 -33.16 -3.31 -14.28
CA ILE A 123 -33.82 -2.41 -15.22
C ILE A 123 -32.89 -2.22 -16.42
N PRO A 124 -33.23 -2.72 -17.63
CA PRO A 124 -32.38 -2.55 -18.80
C PRO A 124 -32.42 -1.09 -19.27
N LEU A 125 -31.24 -0.51 -19.47
CA LEU A 125 -31.05 0.90 -19.83
C LEU A 125 -30.65 1.05 -21.29
N LYS A 126 -29.71 0.21 -21.76
CA LYS A 126 -29.16 0.31 -23.12
C LYS A 126 -28.63 -1.03 -23.61
N ILE A 127 -28.78 -1.27 -24.91
CA ILE A 127 -28.08 -2.36 -25.60
C ILE A 127 -26.68 -1.85 -25.95
N LEU A 128 -25.65 -2.54 -25.46
CA LEU A 128 -24.26 -2.19 -25.68
C LEU A 128 -23.75 -2.84 -26.96
N SER A 129 -23.01 -2.07 -27.77
CA SER A 129 -22.13 -2.66 -28.77
C SER A 129 -20.96 -3.36 -28.07
N LYS A 130 -20.36 -4.33 -28.75
CA LYS A 130 -19.25 -5.10 -28.20
C LYS A 130 -18.10 -4.18 -27.77
N ASP A 131 -17.63 -4.35 -26.54
CA ASP A 131 -16.51 -3.60 -25.93
C ASP A 131 -16.70 -2.07 -25.81
N SER A 132 -17.95 -1.59 -25.87
CA SER A 132 -18.27 -0.16 -25.79
C SER A 132 -18.04 0.50 -24.42
N MET A 133 -17.95 -0.28 -23.33
CA MET A 133 -17.80 0.25 -21.97
C MET A 133 -16.77 -0.52 -21.12
N LEU A 134 -16.05 0.19 -20.24
CA LEU A 134 -15.15 -0.39 -19.24
C LEU A 134 -15.91 -1.30 -18.28
N GLY A 135 -15.44 -2.53 -18.13
CA GLY A 135 -16.06 -3.55 -17.28
C GLY A 135 -17.27 -4.27 -17.89
N GLN A 136 -17.59 -4.01 -19.17
CA GLN A 136 -18.62 -4.72 -19.90
C GLN A 136 -18.39 -6.24 -19.91
N SER A 137 -17.14 -6.68 -20.12
CA SER A 137 -16.75 -8.09 -20.10
C SER A 137 -16.73 -8.71 -18.70
N SER A 138 -16.55 -7.90 -17.65
CA SER A 138 -16.63 -8.34 -16.25
C SER A 138 -18.07 -8.34 -15.70
N GLY A 139 -19.05 -7.90 -16.50
CA GLY A 139 -20.45 -7.85 -16.07
C GLY A 139 -20.81 -6.63 -15.22
N ILE A 140 -19.90 -5.67 -15.01
CA ILE A 140 -20.10 -4.47 -14.17
C ILE A 140 -19.46 -3.27 -14.85
N VAL A 141 -20.22 -2.19 -15.07
CA VAL A 141 -19.77 -0.95 -15.71
C VAL A 141 -19.95 0.21 -14.74
N THR A 142 -18.88 0.96 -14.46
CA THR A 142 -18.94 2.14 -13.57
C THR A 142 -18.86 3.43 -14.39
N ILE A 143 -19.84 4.32 -14.21
CA ILE A 143 -19.97 5.55 -14.97
C ILE A 143 -19.89 6.76 -14.01
N PRO A 144 -19.00 7.74 -14.25
CA PRO A 144 -19.00 9.01 -13.50
C PRO A 144 -20.21 9.86 -13.92
N PHE A 145 -20.93 10.44 -12.96
CA PHE A 145 -22.16 11.18 -13.27
C PHE A 145 -22.12 12.69 -12.92
N VAL A 146 -21.35 13.14 -11.92
CA VAL A 146 -21.21 14.57 -11.54
C VAL A 146 -19.87 14.86 -10.85
N THR A 147 -19.30 16.06 -11.02
CA THR A 147 -18.18 16.58 -10.21
C THR A 147 -18.68 17.32 -8.96
N ILE A 148 -18.08 17.07 -7.79
CA ILE A 148 -18.43 17.68 -6.50
C ILE A 148 -18.34 19.21 -6.56
N SER A 149 -17.39 19.74 -7.34
CA SER A 149 -17.23 21.18 -7.63
C SER A 149 -18.45 21.83 -8.29
N ASN A 150 -19.24 21.08 -9.06
CA ASN A 150 -20.41 21.60 -9.79
C ASN A 150 -21.71 21.40 -9.01
N ILE A 151 -21.67 20.81 -7.81
CA ILE A 151 -22.87 20.55 -6.99
C ILE A 151 -23.65 21.84 -6.72
N PRO A 152 -23.06 22.97 -6.27
CA PRO A 152 -23.82 24.19 -6.04
C PRO A 152 -24.54 24.71 -7.28
N GLU A 153 -23.96 24.57 -8.47
CA GLU A 153 -24.54 25.03 -9.74
C GLU A 153 -25.69 24.12 -10.21
N ILE A 154 -25.52 22.80 -10.09
CA ILE A 154 -26.59 21.82 -10.36
C ILE A 154 -27.74 22.00 -9.36
N LEU A 155 -27.43 22.21 -8.09
CA LEU A 155 -28.43 22.46 -7.06
C LEU A 155 -29.18 23.79 -7.32
N LYS A 156 -28.51 24.84 -7.83
CA LYS A 156 -29.16 26.08 -8.29
C LYS A 156 -30.13 25.83 -9.43
N ASN A 157 -29.79 24.98 -10.41
CA ASN A 157 -30.68 24.60 -11.52
C ASN A 157 -31.95 23.85 -11.04
N HIS A 158 -31.91 23.27 -9.84
CA HIS A 158 -33.04 22.63 -9.18
C HIS A 158 -33.59 23.45 -7.99
N SER A 159 -33.33 24.75 -7.96
CA SER A 159 -33.79 25.69 -6.94
C SER A 159 -34.63 26.81 -7.55
N THR A 160 -35.47 27.43 -6.73
CA THR A 160 -36.25 28.61 -7.11
C THR A 160 -35.60 29.85 -6.53
N ALA A 161 -35.33 30.86 -7.36
CA ALA A 161 -34.91 32.16 -6.89
C ALA A 161 -36.07 32.87 -6.19
N TYR A 162 -35.83 33.40 -4.98
CA TYR A 162 -36.83 34.07 -4.15
C TYR A 162 -36.26 35.37 -3.59
N THR A 163 -37.11 36.40 -3.49
CA THR A 163 -36.76 37.67 -2.83
C THR A 163 -37.48 37.73 -1.51
N VAL A 164 -36.70 37.76 -0.42
CA VAL A 164 -37.19 37.74 0.96
C VAL A 164 -38.11 38.93 1.22
N LYS A 165 -39.29 38.69 1.78
CA LYS A 165 -40.23 39.74 2.17
C LYS A 165 -40.17 39.99 3.67
N GLN A 166 -40.63 41.16 4.10
CA GLN A 166 -40.70 41.50 5.51
C GLN A 166 -41.62 40.49 6.24
N GLY A 167 -41.09 39.86 7.30
CA GLY A 167 -41.79 38.82 8.06
C GLY A 167 -41.63 37.39 7.55
N ASP A 168 -40.77 37.15 6.54
CA ASP A 168 -40.39 35.79 6.15
C ASP A 168 -39.38 35.17 7.12
N CYS A 169 -39.49 33.86 7.33
CA CYS A 169 -38.50 33.06 8.05
C CYS A 169 -38.09 31.85 7.20
N LEU A 170 -36.81 31.46 7.30
CA LEU A 170 -36.24 30.40 6.46
C LEU A 170 -36.96 29.06 6.65
N SER A 171 -37.36 28.73 7.88
CA SER A 171 -38.12 27.52 8.18
C SER A 171 -39.42 27.44 7.40
N ARG A 172 -40.18 28.54 7.33
CA ARG A 172 -41.40 28.62 6.54
C ARG A 172 -41.12 28.56 5.04
N LEU A 173 -40.04 29.18 4.57
CA LEU A 173 -39.69 29.18 3.15
C LEU A 173 -39.24 27.80 2.65
N ILE A 174 -38.44 27.07 3.43
CA ILE A 174 -38.06 25.69 3.12
C ILE A 174 -39.31 24.80 3.20
N VAL A 175 -40.12 24.88 4.25
CA VAL A 175 -41.34 24.03 4.38
C VAL A 175 -42.37 24.33 3.29
N GLN A 176 -42.60 25.60 2.94
CA GLN A 176 -43.50 26.00 1.85
C GLN A 176 -42.98 25.57 0.47
N GLY A 177 -41.66 25.62 0.26
CA GLY A 177 -41.03 25.05 -0.93
C GLY A 177 -41.24 23.54 -1.04
N TYR A 178 -41.35 22.84 0.09
CA TYR A 178 -41.47 21.38 0.17
C TYR A 178 -42.87 20.79 0.01
N ARG A 179 -43.94 21.60 0.03
CA ARG A 179 -45.36 21.22 -0.19
C ARG A 179 -45.66 19.73 0.02
N THR A 180 -45.44 19.25 1.24
CA THR A 180 -45.96 17.96 1.71
C THR A 180 -46.57 18.18 3.07
N ASP A 181 -47.75 17.60 3.24
CA ASP A 181 -48.61 17.60 4.42
C ASP A 181 -47.93 16.95 5.65
N GLU A 182 -46.76 16.35 5.42
CA GLU A 182 -45.91 15.63 6.37
C GLU A 182 -44.47 16.21 6.35
N ALA A 183 -44.29 17.46 6.77
CA ALA A 183 -42.94 18.00 6.99
C ALA A 183 -42.31 17.36 8.24
N THR A 184 -41.56 16.27 8.06
CA THR A 184 -40.77 15.66 9.15
C THR A 184 -39.51 16.49 9.45
N THR A 185 -38.99 16.40 10.69
CA THR A 185 -37.76 17.10 11.12
C THR A 185 -36.54 16.77 10.24
N GLU A 186 -36.52 15.60 9.61
CA GLU A 186 -35.45 15.13 8.73
C GLU A 186 -35.42 15.87 7.38
N LEU A 187 -36.59 16.07 6.76
CA LEU A 187 -36.71 16.82 5.50
C LEU A 187 -36.29 18.27 5.64
N TYR A 188 -36.61 18.88 6.79
CA TYR A 188 -36.14 20.23 7.11
C TYR A 188 -34.62 20.29 7.24
N ARG A 189 -34.00 19.30 7.89
CA ARG A 189 -32.53 19.24 8.06
C ARG A 189 -31.80 19.04 6.73
N GLU A 190 -32.29 18.16 5.86
CA GLU A 190 -31.73 17.99 4.51
C GLU A 190 -31.89 19.27 3.68
N GLY A 191 -33.09 19.87 3.68
CA GLY A 191 -33.36 21.12 2.97
C GLY A 191 -32.46 22.27 3.43
N LEU A 192 -32.18 22.35 4.74
CA LEU A 192 -31.27 23.36 5.30
C LEU A 192 -29.81 23.13 4.87
N LYS A 193 -29.35 21.88 4.78
CA LYS A 193 -28.00 21.54 4.28
C LYS A 193 -27.84 21.96 2.81
N LEU A 194 -28.83 21.67 1.97
CA LEU A 194 -28.84 22.10 0.57
C LEU A 194 -28.92 23.63 0.44
N PHE A 195 -29.75 24.28 1.26
CA PHE A 195 -29.87 25.74 1.27
C PHE A 195 -28.53 26.42 1.55
N ARG A 196 -27.74 25.92 2.51
CA ARG A 196 -26.41 26.45 2.85
C ARG A 196 -25.41 26.32 1.68
N LEU A 197 -25.42 25.18 0.98
CA LEU A 197 -24.54 24.96 -0.19
C LEU A 197 -24.82 25.92 -1.35
N ILE A 198 -26.09 26.24 -1.57
CA ILE A 198 -26.55 27.03 -2.73
C ILE A 198 -26.47 28.53 -2.44
N ASN A 199 -26.50 28.91 -1.15
CA ASN A 199 -26.42 30.28 -0.67
C ASN A 199 -25.21 30.49 0.27
N PRO A 200 -23.96 30.29 -0.20
CA PRO A 200 -22.77 30.37 0.64
C PRO A 200 -22.52 31.76 1.26
N GLY A 201 -23.12 32.82 0.68
CA GLY A 201 -23.07 34.18 1.22
C GLY A 201 -23.99 34.44 2.42
N ILE A 202 -24.80 33.45 2.83
CA ILE A 202 -25.66 33.53 4.03
C ILE A 202 -24.92 32.84 5.17
N VAL A 203 -24.23 33.64 5.99
CA VAL A 203 -23.42 33.16 7.12
C VAL A 203 -24.32 32.60 8.23
N ASP A 204 -25.42 33.28 8.53
CA ASP A 204 -26.43 32.83 9.49
C ASP A 204 -27.78 32.60 8.78
N PRO A 205 -28.23 31.34 8.64
CA PRO A 205 -29.52 31.02 8.02
C PRO A 205 -30.73 31.55 8.80
N ASP A 206 -30.58 31.88 10.09
CA ASP A 206 -31.66 32.45 10.91
C ASP A 206 -31.80 33.97 10.72
N LEU A 207 -30.84 34.61 10.02
CA LEU A 207 -30.83 36.04 9.75
C LEU A 207 -30.87 36.32 8.24
N ILE A 208 -32.09 36.46 7.70
CA ILE A 208 -32.35 36.88 6.31
C ILE A 208 -33.00 38.26 6.27
N HIS A 209 -32.62 39.09 5.29
CA HIS A 209 -33.07 40.49 5.20
C HIS A 209 -34.13 40.69 4.11
N ALA A 210 -35.14 41.52 4.37
CA ALA A 210 -36.12 41.89 3.36
C ALA A 210 -35.43 42.52 2.13
N GLY A 211 -35.80 42.07 0.93
CA GLY A 211 -35.17 42.45 -0.34
C GLY A 211 -33.98 41.57 -0.77
N GLN A 212 -33.48 40.69 0.11
CA GLN A 212 -32.39 39.77 -0.21
C GLN A 212 -32.82 38.70 -1.21
N LYS A 213 -32.01 38.44 -2.24
CA LYS A 213 -32.22 37.34 -3.19
C LYS A 213 -31.56 36.06 -2.68
N ILE A 214 -32.34 35.00 -2.58
CA ILE A 214 -31.91 33.68 -2.12
C ILE A 214 -32.41 32.59 -3.06
N TYR A 215 -31.77 31.43 -3.06
CA TYR A 215 -32.21 30.24 -3.78
C TYR A 215 -32.78 29.22 -2.80
N ILE A 216 -34.00 28.78 -3.05
CA ILE A 216 -34.69 27.79 -2.22
C ILE A 216 -34.71 26.45 -2.98
N PRO A 217 -34.16 25.35 -2.42
CA PRO A 217 -34.15 24.06 -3.09
C PRO A 217 -35.57 23.55 -3.33
N THR A 218 -35.84 23.01 -4.53
CA THR A 218 -37.15 22.47 -4.88
C THR A 218 -37.27 20.98 -4.52
N PRO A 219 -38.47 20.45 -4.24
CA PRO A 219 -38.63 19.07 -3.74
C PRO A 219 -38.40 18.02 -4.83
N LEU A 220 -38.52 18.43 -6.09
CA LEU A 220 -38.26 17.61 -7.27
C LEU A 220 -36.80 17.18 -7.35
N ILE A 221 -35.89 17.87 -6.65
CA ILE A 221 -34.48 17.48 -6.56
C ILE A 221 -34.31 16.09 -5.94
N ARG A 222 -35.25 15.65 -5.08
CA ARG A 222 -35.26 14.31 -4.47
C ARG A 222 -35.51 13.18 -5.47
N ASN A 223 -36.12 13.51 -6.60
CA ASN A 223 -36.36 12.56 -7.68
C ASN A 223 -35.12 12.37 -8.57
N GLN A 224 -34.08 13.19 -8.37
CA GLN A 224 -32.83 13.06 -9.11
C GLN A 224 -32.07 11.83 -8.65
N LEU A 225 -31.52 11.09 -9.63
CA LEU A 225 -30.87 9.81 -9.40
C LEU A 225 -29.65 9.89 -8.47
N TRP A 226 -29.04 11.07 -8.37
CA TRP A 226 -27.88 11.38 -7.55
C TRP A 226 -28.21 11.93 -6.16
N TYR A 227 -29.47 12.27 -5.86
CA TYR A 227 -29.84 12.96 -4.62
C TYR A 227 -29.40 12.19 -3.36
N LYS A 228 -29.62 10.87 -3.34
CA LYS A 228 -29.23 10.02 -2.19
C LYS A 228 -27.71 9.88 -2.03
N ALA A 229 -26.95 10.02 -3.11
CA ALA A 229 -25.50 9.91 -3.08
C ALA A 229 -24.82 11.19 -2.56
N LEU A 230 -25.58 12.28 -2.40
CA LEU A 230 -25.08 13.50 -1.76
C LEU A 230 -24.89 13.34 -0.26
N PHE A 231 -25.57 12.38 0.36
CA PHE A 231 -25.59 12.23 1.81
C PHE A 231 -24.92 10.92 2.24
N ASP A 232 -24.09 10.96 3.28
CA ASP A 232 -23.53 9.77 3.92
C ASP A 232 -24.59 9.02 4.74
N THR A 233 -24.21 7.90 5.35
CA THR A 233 -25.11 7.11 6.22
C THR A 233 -25.59 7.86 7.47
N SER A 234 -24.96 9.00 7.79
CA SER A 234 -25.32 9.91 8.89
C SER A 234 -26.12 11.14 8.42
N GLY A 235 -26.45 11.21 7.12
CA GLY A 235 -27.20 12.29 6.50
C GLY A 235 -26.38 13.57 6.24
N ASN A 236 -25.05 13.55 6.32
CA ASN A 236 -24.17 14.69 6.01
C ASN A 236 -23.73 14.70 4.56
N ILE A 237 -23.40 15.87 4.03
CA ILE A 237 -22.94 15.97 2.64
C ILE A 237 -21.59 15.26 2.50
N VAL A 238 -21.48 14.36 1.54
CA VAL A 238 -20.27 13.58 1.29
C VAL A 238 -19.22 14.46 0.61
N GLU A 239 -18.08 14.69 1.27
CA GLU A 239 -16.97 15.49 0.73
C GLU A 239 -15.92 14.63 -0.02
N GLU A 240 -15.80 13.33 0.29
CA GLU A 240 -14.98 12.35 -0.45
C GLU A 240 -15.45 10.92 -0.12
N ILE A 241 -15.54 10.00 -1.11
CA ILE A 241 -15.85 8.58 -0.87
C ILE A 241 -14.57 7.76 -0.97
N VAL A 242 -14.07 7.28 0.17
CA VAL A 242 -13.16 6.14 0.24
C VAL A 242 -14.01 4.87 0.20
N LEU A 243 -13.73 3.98 -0.77
CA LEU A 243 -14.45 2.71 -0.88
C LEU A 243 -13.58 1.60 -0.29
N ASP A 244 -13.90 1.17 0.93
CA ASP A 244 -13.51 -0.15 1.43
C ASP A 244 -14.75 -1.05 1.58
N ASP A 245 -14.52 -2.32 1.22
CA ASP A 245 -15.24 -3.53 1.62
C ASP A 245 -16.75 -3.64 1.40
N ILE A 246 -17.22 -3.96 0.18
CA ILE A 246 -18.47 -4.76 0.01
C ILE A 246 -18.43 -5.85 -1.11
N VAL A 247 -17.47 -5.91 -2.05
CA VAL A 247 -17.57 -6.87 -3.18
C VAL A 247 -16.43 -7.89 -3.25
N ALA A 248 -16.02 -8.40 -2.09
CA ALA A 248 -15.25 -9.64 -2.00
C ALA A 248 -16.19 -10.83 -1.72
N SER A 249 -17.19 -11.09 -2.58
CA SER A 249 -17.69 -12.46 -2.72
C SER A 249 -18.36 -12.71 -4.08
N ARG A 250 -17.90 -13.79 -4.72
CA ARG A 250 -18.48 -14.51 -5.87
C ARG A 250 -18.28 -13.89 -7.28
N SER A 251 -17.19 -14.31 -7.92
CA SER A 251 -17.28 -15.34 -8.97
C SER A 251 -15.90 -15.98 -9.22
N ARG A 252 -15.76 -17.25 -8.87
CA ARG A 252 -14.80 -18.13 -9.54
C ARG A 252 -15.39 -18.51 -10.91
N ASP A 253 -14.50 -18.79 -11.84
CA ASP A 253 -14.74 -19.29 -13.20
C ASP A 253 -14.82 -18.24 -14.32
N THR A 254 -13.64 -17.71 -14.68
CA THR A 254 -13.26 -17.48 -16.08
C THR A 254 -11.79 -17.81 -16.25
N ALA A 255 -11.45 -18.59 -17.28
CA ALA A 255 -10.08 -18.95 -17.64
C ALA A 255 -9.15 -17.72 -17.64
N ALA A 256 -8.00 -17.85 -16.97
CA ALA A 256 -7.07 -16.77 -16.72
C ALA A 256 -6.39 -16.28 -18.01
N VAL A 257 -6.94 -15.24 -18.63
CA VAL A 257 -6.20 -14.42 -19.60
C VAL A 257 -5.15 -13.63 -18.82
N ALA A 258 -3.87 -13.78 -19.18
CA ALA A 258 -2.78 -13.06 -18.54
C ALA A 258 -3.06 -11.53 -18.58
N PRO A 259 -2.83 -10.80 -17.47
CA PRO A 259 -3.08 -9.36 -17.44
C PRO A 259 -2.15 -8.63 -18.40
N SER A 260 -2.65 -7.64 -19.13
CA SER A 260 -1.83 -6.85 -20.07
C SER A 260 -0.66 -6.14 -19.37
N PRO A 261 0.46 -5.85 -20.07
CA PRO A 261 1.62 -5.16 -19.49
C PRO A 261 1.27 -3.85 -18.75
N LEU A 262 0.35 -3.05 -19.30
CA LEU A 262 -0.12 -1.81 -18.67
C LEU A 262 -0.88 -2.06 -17.35
N LYS A 263 -1.63 -3.16 -17.26
CA LYS A 263 -2.33 -3.56 -16.02
C LYS A 263 -1.36 -4.08 -14.97
N GLN A 264 -0.31 -4.79 -15.39
CA GLN A 264 0.78 -5.20 -14.50
C GLN A 264 1.51 -3.97 -13.96
N LEU A 265 1.81 -2.99 -14.82
CA LEU A 265 2.46 -1.74 -14.45
C LEU A 265 1.62 -0.91 -13.48
N SER A 266 0.31 -0.78 -13.73
CA SER A 266 -0.58 -0.04 -12.82
C SER A 266 -0.64 -0.69 -11.43
N TYR A 267 -0.66 -2.02 -11.37
CA TYR A 267 -0.56 -2.77 -10.11
C TYR A 267 0.80 -2.55 -9.41
N ALA A 268 1.89 -2.58 -10.16
CA ALA A 268 3.25 -2.35 -9.64
C ALA A 268 3.38 -0.96 -8.99
N LEU A 269 2.82 0.06 -9.64
CA LEU A 269 2.86 1.44 -9.19
C LEU A 269 1.77 1.81 -8.18
N ASP A 270 0.80 0.92 -7.94
CA ASP A 270 -0.39 1.21 -7.13
C ASP A 270 -1.11 2.46 -7.68
N ALA A 271 -1.36 2.40 -8.99
CA ALA A 271 -1.81 3.49 -9.84
C ALA A 271 -3.07 3.10 -10.62
N ARG A 272 -3.83 4.09 -11.07
CA ARG A 272 -5.06 3.90 -11.84
C ARG A 272 -4.74 3.82 -13.33
N LEU A 273 -5.26 2.80 -14.01
CA LEU A 273 -5.14 2.66 -15.47
C LEU A 273 -6.41 3.18 -16.17
N LEU A 274 -6.23 4.12 -17.08
CA LEU A 274 -7.25 4.69 -17.95
C LEU A 274 -6.92 4.30 -19.40
N ASN A 275 -7.52 3.24 -19.93
CA ASN A 275 -7.14 2.68 -21.23
C ASN A 275 -8.31 2.43 -22.19
N LYS A 276 -9.48 3.05 -21.93
CA LYS A 276 -10.67 3.01 -22.79
C LYS A 276 -11.53 4.25 -22.55
N GLY A 277 -12.31 4.66 -23.56
CA GLY A 277 -13.16 5.85 -23.50
C GLY A 277 -12.46 7.10 -24.05
N ILE A 278 -13.15 8.23 -24.05
CA ILE A 278 -12.61 9.52 -24.52
C ILE A 278 -12.55 10.48 -23.35
N TYR A 279 -11.37 11.07 -23.12
CA TYR A 279 -11.16 12.11 -22.12
C TYR A 279 -11.16 13.49 -22.80
N TYR A 280 -12.14 14.34 -22.48
CA TYR A 280 -12.29 15.65 -23.11
C TYR A 280 -11.53 16.74 -22.36
N PHE A 281 -10.78 17.55 -23.11
CA PHE A 281 -10.03 18.70 -22.63
C PHE A 281 -10.63 19.99 -23.18
N PRO A 282 -11.00 20.95 -22.32
CA PRO A 282 -11.59 22.20 -22.76
C PRO A 282 -10.55 23.03 -23.54
N MET A 283 -10.94 23.52 -24.72
CA MET A 283 -10.12 24.42 -25.54
C MET A 283 -10.76 25.80 -25.61
N GLN A 284 -9.96 26.87 -25.48
CA GLN A 284 -10.51 28.24 -25.51
C GLN A 284 -11.00 28.59 -26.91
N GLY A 285 -12.33 28.69 -27.08
CA GLY A 285 -12.96 29.16 -28.32
C GLY A 285 -13.06 28.12 -29.45
N GLU A 286 -12.70 26.87 -29.20
CA GLU A 286 -12.79 25.74 -30.13
C GLU A 286 -13.52 24.56 -29.50
N GLU A 287 -13.85 23.52 -30.27
CA GLU A 287 -14.42 22.28 -29.75
C GLU A 287 -13.46 21.58 -28.78
N ASP A 288 -14.01 20.94 -27.74
CA ASP A 288 -13.22 20.20 -26.75
C ASP A 288 -12.37 19.10 -27.42
N PHE A 289 -11.09 19.03 -27.05
CA PHE A 289 -10.21 17.98 -27.55
C PHE A 289 -10.48 16.66 -26.83
N GLY A 290 -10.96 15.66 -27.56
CA GLY A 290 -11.15 14.30 -27.04
C GLY A 290 -9.90 13.43 -27.21
N LEU A 291 -9.27 13.04 -26.10
CA LEU A 291 -8.20 12.04 -26.06
C LEU A 291 -8.79 10.62 -25.97
N ASP A 292 -8.67 9.84 -27.05
CA ASP A 292 -9.06 8.43 -27.05
C ASP A 292 -8.08 7.60 -26.21
N LEU A 293 -8.52 7.18 -25.02
CA LEU A 293 -7.72 6.43 -24.04
C LEU A 293 -7.41 5.00 -24.51
N SER A 294 -8.11 4.50 -25.54
CA SER A 294 -7.80 3.20 -26.15
C SER A 294 -6.56 3.29 -27.01
N LYS A 295 -6.31 4.46 -27.61
CA LYS A 295 -5.11 4.78 -28.41
C LYS A 295 -3.99 5.33 -27.54
N PHE A 296 -4.35 6.22 -26.62
CA PHE A 296 -3.44 6.92 -25.71
C PHE A 296 -3.75 6.57 -24.25
N PRO A 297 -3.43 5.33 -23.81
CA PRO A 297 -3.72 4.95 -22.44
C PRO A 297 -2.94 5.81 -21.45
N VAL A 298 -3.50 6.00 -20.27
CA VAL A 298 -2.97 6.85 -19.22
C VAL A 298 -2.85 6.06 -17.92
N ILE A 299 -1.69 6.14 -17.27
CA ILE A 299 -1.53 5.73 -15.88
C ILE A 299 -1.53 6.98 -15.00
N GLU A 300 -2.43 7.01 -14.02
CA GLU A 300 -2.54 8.09 -13.04
C GLU A 300 -2.01 7.62 -11.69
N LEU A 301 -0.96 8.30 -11.22
CA LEU A 301 -0.29 8.03 -9.96
C LEU A 301 -1.04 8.71 -8.81
N LYS A 302 -0.81 8.26 -7.56
CA LYS A 302 -1.43 8.84 -6.35
C LYS A 302 -1.14 10.33 -6.14
N ASN A 303 0.01 10.81 -6.60
CA ASN A 303 0.36 12.24 -6.58
C ASN A 303 -0.25 13.03 -7.75
N GLN A 304 -1.25 12.47 -8.43
CA GLN A 304 -1.94 13.03 -9.60
C GLN A 304 -1.08 13.23 -10.86
N SER A 305 0.21 12.85 -10.82
CA SER A 305 1.04 12.80 -12.03
C SER A 305 0.48 11.74 -12.99
N ARG A 306 0.50 12.05 -14.29
CA ARG A 306 -0.09 11.21 -15.33
C ARG A 306 0.95 10.83 -16.37
N ILE A 307 0.97 9.55 -16.73
CA ILE A 307 1.84 8.99 -17.75
C ILE A 307 0.97 8.62 -18.94
N ILE A 308 1.14 9.31 -20.05
CA ILE A 308 0.45 9.04 -21.32
C ILE A 308 1.36 8.19 -22.18
N PHE A 309 0.87 7.05 -22.62
CA PHE A 309 1.56 6.17 -23.55
C PHE A 309 1.09 6.49 -24.97
N GLN A 310 2.02 6.84 -25.85
CA GLN A 310 1.71 7.20 -27.24
C GLN A 310 2.48 6.31 -28.23
N GLU A 311 1.77 5.74 -29.20
CA GLU A 311 2.35 5.09 -30.38
C GLU A 311 2.48 6.09 -31.53
N ASP A 312 1.38 6.78 -31.81
CA ASP A 312 1.31 7.90 -32.74
C ASP A 312 1.52 9.21 -31.99
N ASP A 313 2.09 10.23 -32.65
CA ASP A 313 2.26 11.53 -32.01
C ASP A 313 0.92 12.23 -31.80
N ILE A 314 0.65 12.63 -30.56
CA ILE A 314 -0.45 13.56 -30.26
C ILE A 314 -0.09 14.93 -30.86
N GLN A 315 -1.04 15.53 -31.56
CA GLN A 315 -0.84 16.83 -32.22
C GLN A 315 -0.41 17.90 -31.21
N LYS A 316 0.52 18.79 -31.60
CA LYS A 316 1.19 19.73 -30.68
C LYS A 316 0.22 20.65 -29.92
N TYR A 317 -0.84 21.11 -30.56
CA TYR A 317 -1.85 21.95 -29.92
C TYR A 317 -2.67 21.17 -28.87
N ALA A 318 -2.97 19.90 -29.13
CA ALA A 318 -3.65 19.01 -28.19
C ALA A 318 -2.76 18.68 -26.99
N LEU A 319 -1.45 18.47 -27.19
CA LEU A 319 -0.50 18.31 -26.10
C LEU A 319 -0.43 19.54 -25.18
N ASN A 320 -0.56 20.74 -25.73
CA ASN A 320 -0.62 21.96 -24.93
C ASN A 320 -1.89 21.99 -24.07
N ALA A 321 -3.06 21.66 -24.64
CA ALA A 321 -4.31 21.58 -23.87
C ALA A 321 -4.23 20.56 -22.73
N VAL A 322 -3.67 19.38 -23.00
CA VAL A 322 -3.43 18.34 -22.00
C VAL A 322 -2.51 18.83 -20.88
N LYS A 323 -1.37 19.46 -21.21
CA LYS A 323 -0.41 19.99 -20.24
C LYS A 323 -0.93 21.21 -19.47
N SER A 324 -1.81 21.99 -20.06
CA SER A 324 -2.48 23.12 -19.40
C SER A 324 -3.54 22.65 -18.40
N PHE A 325 -4.24 21.56 -18.70
CA PHE A 325 -5.30 21.02 -17.84
C PHE A 325 -4.77 20.09 -16.74
N TRP A 326 -3.83 19.20 -17.08
CA TRP A 326 -3.21 18.27 -16.13
C TRP A 326 -1.86 18.77 -15.66
N LYS A 327 -1.69 18.88 -14.34
CA LYS A 327 -0.39 19.10 -13.70
C LYS A 327 0.47 17.82 -13.85
N ASN A 328 1.77 17.98 -14.14
CA ASN A 328 2.77 16.88 -14.18
C ASN A 328 2.42 15.71 -15.12
N VAL A 329 2.41 15.99 -16.43
CA VAL A 329 2.19 14.99 -17.48
C VAL A 329 3.52 14.52 -18.07
N ILE A 330 3.74 13.20 -18.05
CA ILE A 330 4.86 12.51 -18.69
C ILE A 330 4.31 11.80 -19.93
N ILE A 331 4.95 12.00 -21.07
CA ILE A 331 4.55 11.37 -22.34
C ILE A 331 5.65 10.39 -22.74
N LEU A 332 5.28 9.13 -22.95
CA LEU A 332 6.22 8.07 -23.31
C LEU A 332 5.90 7.52 -24.70
N PRO A 333 6.85 7.60 -25.66
CA PRO A 333 6.69 7.03 -27.00
C PRO A 333 6.95 5.53 -26.94
N ILE A 334 5.98 4.75 -26.47
CA ILE A 334 6.11 3.30 -26.32
C ILE A 334 4.86 2.59 -26.79
N SER A 335 5.07 1.49 -27.50
CA SER A 335 3.98 0.70 -28.05
C SER A 335 3.28 -0.11 -26.97
N GLN A 336 1.96 -0.22 -27.09
CA GLN A 336 1.13 -1.15 -26.33
C GLN A 336 1.52 -2.62 -26.58
N LYS A 337 2.27 -2.89 -27.66
CA LYS A 337 2.83 -4.20 -28.02
C LYS A 337 4.26 -4.42 -27.50
N SER A 338 4.88 -3.41 -26.88
CA SER A 338 6.19 -3.57 -26.26
C SER A 338 6.13 -4.59 -25.13
N SER A 339 7.24 -5.31 -24.92
CA SER A 339 7.34 -6.27 -23.83
C SER A 339 7.16 -5.59 -22.46
N SER A 340 6.66 -6.33 -21.46
CA SER A 340 6.54 -5.82 -20.08
C SER A 340 7.86 -5.29 -19.52
N ASP A 341 8.99 -5.91 -19.85
CA ASP A 341 10.32 -5.44 -19.47
C ASP A 341 10.63 -4.04 -20.01
N GLN A 342 10.44 -3.81 -21.32
CA GLN A 342 10.68 -2.51 -21.95
C GLN A 342 9.72 -1.44 -21.41
N LEU A 343 8.45 -1.80 -21.22
CA LEU A 343 7.44 -0.89 -20.69
C LEU A 343 7.80 -0.39 -19.29
N PHE A 344 8.20 -1.31 -18.41
CA PHE A 344 8.63 -0.96 -17.07
C PHE A 344 9.93 -0.16 -17.12
N ASP A 345 10.96 -0.62 -17.82
CA ASP A 345 12.24 0.08 -17.88
C ASP A 345 12.08 1.55 -18.36
N SER A 346 11.25 1.80 -19.39
CA SER A 346 10.95 3.15 -19.87
C SER A 346 10.21 4.02 -18.84
N VAL A 347 9.19 3.46 -18.18
CA VAL A 347 8.40 4.19 -17.20
C VAL A 347 9.23 4.50 -15.96
N PHE A 348 9.92 3.49 -15.43
CA PHE A 348 10.70 3.67 -14.21
C PHE A 348 11.81 4.71 -14.44
N ASN A 349 12.58 4.59 -15.53
CA ASN A 349 13.65 5.54 -15.83
C ASN A 349 13.14 6.97 -16.04
N SER A 350 11.93 7.14 -16.61
CA SER A 350 11.36 8.47 -16.87
C SER A 350 10.76 9.11 -15.62
N VAL A 351 10.11 8.32 -14.77
CA VAL A 351 9.37 8.79 -13.59
C VAL A 351 10.27 8.93 -12.37
N PHE A 352 11.13 7.94 -12.13
CA PHE A 352 11.94 7.85 -10.91
C PHE A 352 13.42 8.20 -11.13
N LYS A 353 13.91 8.21 -12.38
CA LYS A 353 15.29 8.60 -12.76
C LYS A 353 16.35 8.02 -11.80
N ASP A 354 17.13 8.88 -11.16
CA ASP A 354 18.25 8.54 -10.27
C ASP A 354 17.83 7.87 -8.95
N ASN A 355 16.53 7.81 -8.65
CA ASN A 355 16.00 7.19 -7.42
C ASN A 355 15.70 5.70 -7.56
N ILE A 356 16.14 5.06 -8.64
CA ILE A 356 16.03 3.61 -8.83
C ILE A 356 17.31 2.94 -8.35
N LYS A 357 17.16 2.06 -7.35
CA LYS A 357 18.23 1.16 -6.91
C LYS A 357 17.90 -0.26 -7.38
N ASN A 358 18.90 -1.14 -7.38
CA ASN A 358 18.71 -2.58 -7.63
C ASN A 358 19.15 -3.45 -6.44
N LYS A 359 19.79 -2.83 -5.45
CA LYS A 359 20.22 -3.47 -4.20
C LYS A 359 19.97 -2.54 -3.03
N LEU A 360 19.62 -3.13 -1.90
CA LEU A 360 19.45 -2.45 -0.63
C LEU A 360 19.94 -3.38 0.48
N THR A 361 20.88 -2.90 1.30
CA THR A 361 21.39 -3.64 2.45
C THR A 361 20.93 -2.97 3.74
N LEU A 362 20.37 -3.77 4.65
CA LEU A 362 19.85 -3.32 5.94
C LEU A 362 20.25 -4.35 7.01
N SER A 363 20.34 -3.93 8.26
CA SER A 363 20.53 -4.83 9.39
C SER A 363 19.45 -4.60 10.42
N TYR A 364 18.76 -5.66 10.84
CA TYR A 364 17.73 -5.58 11.86
C TYR A 364 17.97 -6.60 12.96
N LYS A 365 18.20 -6.11 14.18
CA LYS A 365 18.51 -6.93 15.37
C LYS A 365 19.63 -7.95 15.12
N GLY A 366 20.63 -7.55 14.34
CA GLY A 366 21.80 -8.36 13.98
C GLY A 366 21.61 -9.22 12.72
N VAL A 367 20.39 -9.41 12.21
CA VAL A 367 20.18 -10.12 10.94
C VAL A 367 20.39 -9.16 9.78
N ASP A 368 21.35 -9.47 8.91
CA ASP A 368 21.62 -8.67 7.72
C ASP A 368 20.74 -9.12 6.55
N LEU A 369 20.10 -8.14 5.93
CA LEU A 369 19.19 -8.26 4.80
C LEU A 369 19.85 -7.65 3.57
N ASN A 370 20.13 -8.48 2.57
CA ASN A 370 20.60 -8.04 1.27
C ASN A 370 19.47 -8.21 0.27
N ILE A 371 18.73 -7.13 0.05
CA ILE A 371 17.56 -7.12 -0.84
C ILE A 371 18.04 -6.81 -2.25
N ALA A 372 17.73 -7.71 -3.18
CA ALA A 372 18.00 -7.53 -4.60
C ALA A 372 16.69 -7.55 -5.37
N ALA A 373 16.47 -6.53 -6.19
CA ALA A 373 15.31 -6.45 -7.07
C ALA A 373 15.67 -5.79 -8.41
N LYS A 374 14.87 -6.05 -9.45
CA LYS A 374 15.06 -5.38 -10.74
C LYS A 374 14.87 -3.87 -10.59
N TRP A 375 13.85 -3.46 -9.84
CA TRP A 375 13.66 -2.06 -9.46
C TRP A 375 13.37 -1.94 -7.97
N ILE A 376 14.08 -1.05 -7.29
CA ILE A 376 13.82 -0.61 -5.91
C ILE A 376 13.54 0.89 -5.97
N ILE A 377 12.33 1.27 -5.58
CA ILE A 377 11.87 2.66 -5.58
C ILE A 377 11.43 3.09 -4.17
N GLU A 378 11.74 4.33 -3.81
CA GLU A 378 11.28 4.93 -2.56
C GLU A 378 9.97 5.70 -2.82
N LYS A 379 8.88 5.27 -2.19
CA LYS A 379 7.58 5.96 -2.31
C LYS A 379 7.39 6.91 -1.13
N GLN A 380 7.32 8.20 -1.43
CA GLN A 380 6.80 9.21 -0.49
C GLN A 380 5.27 9.12 -0.53
N LEU A 381 4.64 8.62 0.53
CA LEU A 381 3.22 8.83 0.76
C LEU A 381 3.04 10.08 1.62
N GLY A 382 2.04 10.90 1.31
CA GLY A 382 1.70 12.09 2.10
C GLY A 382 1.26 11.75 3.53
N ASP A 383 1.34 12.79 4.39
CA ASP A 383 1.04 12.97 5.83
C ASP A 383 1.48 11.91 6.85
N GLU A 384 1.63 10.64 6.49
CA GLU A 384 2.20 9.61 7.35
C GLU A 384 3.66 9.39 6.96
N ASN A 385 4.56 9.96 7.75
CA ASN A 385 6.02 10.06 7.57
C ASN A 385 6.78 8.70 7.57
N ARG A 386 6.25 7.64 6.94
CA ARG A 386 6.92 6.37 6.70
C ARG A 386 7.11 6.16 5.19
N ALA A 387 8.31 6.50 4.71
CA ALA A 387 8.73 6.15 3.36
C ALA A 387 8.68 4.62 3.19
N HIS A 388 7.88 4.13 2.26
CA HIS A 388 7.81 2.71 1.94
C HIS A 388 8.72 2.43 0.73
N THR A 389 9.67 1.52 0.91
CA THR A 389 10.51 1.04 -0.19
C THR A 389 9.76 -0.06 -0.93
N VAL A 390 9.57 0.09 -2.24
CA VAL A 390 8.91 -0.92 -3.07
C VAL A 390 9.94 -1.61 -3.95
N CYS A 391 10.07 -2.93 -3.78
CA CYS A 391 10.95 -3.80 -4.53
C CYS A 391 10.13 -4.59 -5.56
N ILE A 392 10.48 -4.50 -6.83
CA ILE A 392 9.72 -5.09 -7.94
C ILE A 392 10.61 -6.03 -8.72
N ASN A 393 10.12 -7.25 -8.93
CA ASN A 393 10.77 -8.26 -9.76
C ASN A 393 9.78 -8.85 -10.75
N PHE A 394 10.31 -9.24 -11.90
CA PHE A 394 9.64 -10.19 -12.77
C PHE A 394 10.10 -11.60 -12.43
N ILE A 395 9.14 -12.52 -12.35
CA ILE A 395 9.34 -13.94 -12.08
C ILE A 395 8.74 -14.76 -13.23
N GLU A 396 9.32 -15.91 -13.54
CA GLU A 396 8.79 -16.79 -14.58
C GLU A 396 7.74 -17.74 -14.00
N ASN A 397 8.02 -18.31 -12.81
CA ASN A 397 7.15 -19.28 -12.15
C ASN A 397 6.63 -18.76 -10.79
N PRO A 398 5.41 -19.14 -10.37
CA PRO A 398 4.89 -18.81 -9.03
C PRO A 398 5.81 -19.27 -7.87
N ASP A 399 6.58 -20.33 -8.07
CA ASP A 399 7.49 -20.90 -7.07
C ASP A 399 8.76 -20.04 -6.83
N GLU A 400 9.00 -19.07 -7.71
CA GLU A 400 10.06 -18.06 -7.57
C GLU A 400 9.63 -16.88 -6.68
N ARG A 401 8.38 -16.87 -6.21
CA ARG A 401 7.90 -15.85 -5.28
C ARG A 401 8.64 -15.91 -3.96
N ILE A 402 8.89 -14.76 -3.37
CA ILE A 402 9.30 -14.68 -1.97
C ILE A 402 8.17 -15.27 -1.11
N PRO A 403 8.48 -16.17 -0.15
CA PRO A 403 7.47 -16.74 0.75
C PRO A 403 6.73 -15.67 1.55
N ASP A 404 5.42 -15.88 1.78
CA ASP A 404 4.56 -14.89 2.45
C ASP A 404 5.08 -14.46 3.83
N SER A 405 5.74 -15.35 4.57
CA SER A 405 6.35 -15.00 5.86
C SER A 405 7.46 -13.97 5.71
N ILE A 406 8.32 -14.11 4.70
CA ILE A 406 9.35 -13.12 4.41
C ILE A 406 8.73 -11.82 3.90
N CYS A 407 7.66 -11.88 3.09
CA CYS A 407 6.93 -10.67 2.67
C CYS A 407 6.40 -9.88 3.87
N ARG A 408 5.74 -10.54 4.84
CA ARG A 408 5.26 -9.90 6.07
C ARG A 408 6.40 -9.34 6.92
N TYR A 409 7.52 -10.06 7.01
CA TYR A 409 8.70 -9.57 7.71
C TYR A 409 9.23 -8.28 7.07
N LEU A 410 9.44 -8.27 5.75
CA LEU A 410 9.92 -7.09 5.02
C LEU A 410 8.94 -5.91 5.13
N GLU A 411 7.64 -6.19 5.05
CA GLU A 411 6.59 -5.17 5.17
C GLU A 411 6.60 -4.52 6.56
N SER A 412 6.83 -5.30 7.63
CA SER A 412 7.02 -4.76 9.00
C SER A 412 8.24 -3.83 9.12
N GLN A 413 9.18 -3.91 8.17
CA GLN A 413 10.35 -3.03 8.06
C GLN A 413 10.15 -1.91 7.03
N GLY A 414 8.93 -1.69 6.52
CA GLY A 414 8.61 -0.66 5.54
C GLY A 414 8.98 -1.03 4.09
N ILE A 415 9.17 -2.32 3.80
CA ILE A 415 9.61 -2.81 2.49
C ILE A 415 8.55 -3.71 1.87
N ILE A 416 8.01 -3.30 0.73
CA ILE A 416 6.97 -4.03 0.02
C ILE A 416 7.60 -4.71 -1.19
N VAL A 417 7.46 -6.04 -1.28
CA VAL A 417 7.92 -6.80 -2.44
C VAL A 417 6.75 -7.12 -3.37
N LYS A 418 6.92 -6.84 -4.66
CA LYS A 418 5.98 -7.17 -5.72
C LYS A 418 6.65 -8.06 -6.77
N ASP A 419 6.36 -9.36 -6.68
CA ASP A 419 6.78 -10.35 -7.69
C ASP A 419 5.69 -10.49 -8.76
N ILE A 420 5.99 -10.04 -9.97
CA ILE A 420 5.06 -10.02 -11.11
C ILE A 420 5.41 -11.16 -12.06
N ILE A 421 4.44 -12.00 -12.40
CA ILE A 421 4.65 -13.14 -13.30
C ILE A 421 4.76 -12.64 -14.74
N LYS A 422 5.84 -13.00 -15.45
CA LYS A 422 5.97 -12.72 -16.89
C LYS A 422 4.95 -13.51 -17.68
N ASP A 423 4.45 -12.90 -18.74
CA ASP A 423 3.33 -13.38 -19.55
C ASP A 423 3.35 -14.91 -19.81
N GLY A 424 2.40 -15.62 -19.21
CA GLY A 424 1.73 -16.75 -19.86
C GLY A 424 2.41 -18.12 -19.87
N LYS A 425 3.28 -18.47 -18.92
CA LYS A 425 3.51 -19.89 -18.59
C LYS A 425 3.23 -20.15 -17.12
N VAL A 426 1.94 -20.21 -16.77
CA VAL A 426 1.53 -20.89 -15.55
C VAL A 426 1.76 -22.37 -15.79
N THR A 427 2.93 -22.87 -15.42
CA THR A 427 3.08 -24.29 -15.12
C THR A 427 2.16 -24.55 -13.94
N HIS A 428 1.10 -25.30 -14.17
CA HIS A 428 0.28 -25.86 -13.10
C HIS A 428 1.18 -26.83 -12.33
N HIS A 429 1.91 -26.32 -11.34
CA HIS A 429 2.27 -27.15 -10.22
C HIS A 429 1.09 -27.12 -9.26
N ASP A 430 0.48 -28.30 -9.10
CA ASP A 430 -0.42 -28.57 -8.00
C ASP A 430 0.17 -27.94 -6.75
N LYS A 431 -0.61 -27.05 -6.13
CA LYS A 431 -0.38 -26.65 -4.75
C LYS A 431 -0.36 -27.95 -3.96
N LYS A 432 0.84 -28.51 -3.75
CA LYS A 432 1.06 -29.35 -2.60
C LYS A 432 0.79 -28.42 -1.43
N GLU A 433 -0.40 -28.56 -0.85
CA GLU A 433 -0.62 -28.13 0.52
C GLU A 433 0.64 -28.50 1.27
N VAL A 434 1.35 -27.48 1.73
CA VAL A 434 2.43 -27.66 2.70
C VAL A 434 1.73 -28.35 3.84
N GLN A 435 1.95 -29.65 3.96
CA GLN A 435 1.47 -30.44 5.07
C GLN A 435 1.86 -29.64 6.30
N HIS A 436 0.85 -29.26 7.09
CA HIS A 436 1.08 -28.69 8.41
C HIS A 436 1.84 -29.74 9.23
N VAL A 437 3.17 -29.72 9.14
CA VAL A 437 4.05 -30.46 10.04
C VAL A 437 3.73 -29.92 11.43
N LYS A 438 3.22 -30.81 12.28
CA LYS A 438 2.77 -30.49 13.63
C LYS A 438 3.82 -29.68 14.36
N SER A 439 3.32 -28.60 14.95
CA SER A 439 4.03 -27.51 15.58
C SER A 439 4.58 -27.93 16.95
N GLY A 440 5.91 -27.82 17.16
CA GLY A 440 6.52 -27.89 18.48
C GLY A 440 8.04 -28.13 18.53
N GLU A 441 8.60 -29.03 17.71
CA GLU A 441 9.89 -29.66 18.07
C GLU A 441 11.16 -29.03 17.46
N ASN A 442 11.04 -28.17 16.45
CA ASN A 442 12.19 -27.70 15.67
C ASN A 442 12.74 -26.33 16.06
N VAL A 443 12.25 -25.70 17.13
CA VAL A 443 12.78 -24.42 17.63
C VAL A 443 13.08 -24.52 19.11
N ILE A 444 14.33 -24.26 19.49
CA ILE A 444 14.80 -24.31 20.88
C ILE A 444 15.32 -22.93 21.26
N PHE A 445 14.83 -22.39 22.38
CA PHE A 445 15.30 -21.13 22.93
C PHE A 445 16.21 -21.40 24.12
N ILE A 446 17.44 -20.91 24.05
CA ILE A 446 18.41 -20.96 25.14
C ILE A 446 18.59 -19.53 25.65
N LYS A 447 18.34 -19.33 26.95
CA LYS A 447 18.54 -18.03 27.59
C LYS A 447 20.03 -17.85 27.90
N ASP A 448 20.57 -16.68 27.63
CA ASP A 448 21.92 -16.31 28.04
C ASP A 448 21.96 -16.29 29.57
N ARG A 449 22.74 -17.22 30.11
CA ARG A 449 22.91 -17.48 31.54
C ARG A 449 24.40 -17.77 31.77
N GLU A 450 24.72 -18.41 32.88
CA GLU A 450 26.06 -18.94 33.10
C GLU A 450 26.51 -19.85 31.93
N ARG A 451 27.76 -19.69 31.48
CA ARG A 451 28.33 -20.38 30.31
C ARG A 451 28.16 -21.90 30.37
N LYS A 452 28.29 -22.48 31.57
CA LYS A 452 28.09 -23.93 31.82
C LYS A 452 26.67 -24.39 31.46
N ILE A 453 25.66 -23.59 31.80
CA ILE A 453 24.25 -23.89 31.49
C ILE A 453 24.02 -23.81 29.99
N ILE A 454 24.55 -22.78 29.33
CA ILE A 454 24.41 -22.61 27.88
C ILE A 454 25.03 -23.78 27.12
N VAL A 455 26.25 -24.19 27.49
CA VAL A 455 26.92 -25.34 26.86
C VAL A 455 26.12 -26.62 27.04
N ASN A 456 25.60 -26.87 28.25
CA ASN A 456 24.74 -28.02 28.51
C ASN A 456 23.48 -28.01 27.62
N ASP A 457 22.77 -26.90 27.60
CA ASP A 457 21.52 -26.77 26.86
C ASP A 457 21.75 -26.85 25.34
N LEU A 458 22.87 -26.28 24.85
CA LEU A 458 23.28 -26.35 23.45
C LEU A 458 23.60 -27.78 23.02
N LEU A 459 24.46 -28.49 23.76
CA LEU A 459 24.85 -29.86 23.44
C LEU A 459 23.64 -30.80 23.46
N LYS A 460 22.77 -30.66 24.47
CA LYS A 460 21.51 -31.39 24.55
C LYS A 460 20.60 -31.07 23.37
N ALA A 461 20.48 -29.80 23.00
CA ALA A 461 19.70 -29.37 21.84
C ALA A 461 20.27 -29.92 20.52
N MET A 462 21.58 -30.08 20.41
CA MET A 462 22.25 -30.69 19.25
C MET A 462 22.21 -32.22 19.25
N GLY A 463 21.70 -32.85 20.32
CA GLY A 463 21.58 -34.32 20.43
C GLY A 463 22.82 -35.02 20.97
N TYR A 464 23.79 -34.28 21.51
CA TYR A 464 24.97 -34.85 22.15
C TYR A 464 24.68 -35.22 23.61
N ARG A 465 25.23 -36.33 24.06
CA ARG A 465 25.26 -36.67 25.49
C ARG A 465 26.36 -35.85 26.15
N TYR A 466 25.96 -35.07 27.14
CA TYR A 466 26.85 -34.25 27.94
C TYR A 466 26.65 -34.59 29.42
N GLU A 467 27.72 -34.99 30.09
CA GLU A 467 27.71 -35.37 31.49
C GLU A 467 28.59 -34.40 32.28
N GLN A 468 28.05 -33.89 33.38
CA GLN A 468 28.71 -32.88 34.21
C GLN A 468 29.22 -33.51 35.50
N ASN A 469 30.35 -33.01 35.99
CA ASN A 469 30.97 -33.44 37.25
C ASN A 469 31.18 -34.97 37.33
N ILE A 470 31.69 -35.57 36.25
CA ILE A 470 32.10 -36.97 36.25
C ILE A 470 33.54 -37.09 36.73
N ASN A 471 33.86 -38.19 37.42
CA ASN A 471 35.24 -38.51 37.74
C ASN A 471 35.98 -38.94 36.48
N ILE A 472 37.12 -38.29 36.22
CA ILE A 472 38.10 -38.68 35.23
C ILE A 472 39.41 -39.05 35.93
N THR A 473 40.16 -39.96 35.32
CA THR A 473 41.44 -40.44 35.86
C THR A 473 42.50 -40.41 34.77
N PHE A 474 43.66 -39.84 35.06
CA PHE A 474 44.77 -39.75 34.10
C PHE A 474 46.14 -39.75 34.78
N PRO A 475 47.15 -40.36 34.16
CA PRO A 475 48.50 -40.41 34.71
C PRO A 475 49.19 -39.05 34.64
N TYR A 476 49.83 -38.65 35.74
CA TYR A 476 50.65 -37.44 35.81
C TYR A 476 51.82 -37.65 36.78
N GLU A 477 53.05 -37.45 36.31
CA GLU A 477 54.28 -37.61 37.13
C GLU A 477 54.35 -38.94 37.91
N GLY A 478 53.93 -40.04 37.28
CA GLY A 478 53.94 -41.38 37.89
C GLY A 478 52.81 -41.66 38.89
N LEU A 479 51.94 -40.69 39.16
CA LEU A 479 50.74 -40.83 39.99
C LEU A 479 49.50 -40.95 39.13
N GLN A 480 48.48 -41.66 39.62
CA GLN A 480 47.14 -41.57 39.05
C GLN A 480 46.38 -40.43 39.71
N VAL A 481 45.96 -39.46 38.90
CA VAL A 481 45.20 -38.30 39.35
C VAL A 481 43.72 -38.52 39.07
N GLU A 482 42.88 -38.33 40.08
CA GLU A 482 41.43 -38.29 39.94
C GLU A 482 40.95 -36.83 40.00
N ALA A 483 40.08 -36.44 39.06
CA ALA A 483 39.51 -35.11 38.99
C ALA A 483 38.05 -35.15 38.55
N LEU A 484 37.28 -34.11 38.91
CA LEU A 484 35.93 -33.91 38.41
C LEU A 484 35.96 -33.07 37.14
N SER A 485 35.28 -33.52 36.09
CA SER A 485 35.22 -32.79 34.82
C SER A 485 33.88 -32.96 34.11
N ASN A 486 33.72 -32.29 32.97
CA ASN A 486 32.54 -32.41 32.12
C ASN A 486 32.90 -33.07 30.81
N LEU A 487 32.08 -34.01 30.34
CA LEU A 487 32.39 -34.88 29.22
C LEU A 487 31.30 -34.84 28.15
N ILE A 488 31.72 -34.71 26.90
CA ILE A 488 30.89 -34.93 25.72
C ILE A 488 31.17 -36.35 25.22
N SER A 489 30.13 -37.17 25.07
CA SER A 489 30.26 -38.49 24.46
C SER A 489 30.19 -38.37 22.93
N LEU A 490 31.30 -38.66 22.25
CA LEU A 490 31.37 -38.73 20.79
C LEU A 490 31.17 -40.18 20.29
N LYS A 491 30.91 -40.36 18.99
CA LYS A 491 30.87 -41.69 18.37
C LYS A 491 32.27 -42.29 18.18
N GLU A 492 33.30 -41.44 18.16
CA GLU A 492 34.70 -41.84 18.20
C GLU A 492 35.08 -42.15 19.67
N ASP A 493 35.87 -43.19 19.89
CA ASP A 493 36.25 -43.68 21.24
C ASP A 493 37.14 -42.70 22.05
N THR A 494 37.35 -41.47 21.57
CA THR A 494 38.11 -40.41 22.25
C THR A 494 37.19 -39.54 23.10
N PRO A 495 37.29 -39.58 24.45
CA PRO A 495 36.46 -38.75 25.33
C PRO A 495 36.84 -37.28 25.18
N LEU A 496 35.84 -36.41 25.01
CA LEU A 496 36.04 -34.96 24.85
C LEU A 496 35.64 -34.22 26.13
N ILE A 497 36.63 -33.65 26.80
CA ILE A 497 36.47 -32.92 28.06
C ILE A 497 36.19 -31.44 27.79
N VAL A 498 35.22 -30.88 28.51
CA VAL A 498 34.94 -29.43 28.55
C VAL A 498 35.36 -28.86 29.90
N ASP A 499 36.45 -28.10 29.88
CA ASP A 499 37.00 -27.38 31.01
C ASP A 499 36.53 -25.92 31.00
N PHE A 500 36.12 -25.40 32.16
CA PHE A 500 35.68 -24.01 32.34
C PHE A 500 36.70 -23.23 33.19
N GLY A 501 38.00 -23.53 33.03
CA GLY A 501 39.08 -22.94 33.81
C GLY A 501 39.28 -23.61 35.17
N ASN A 502 39.07 -24.92 35.27
CA ASN A 502 39.43 -25.69 36.47
C ASN A 502 40.74 -26.45 36.28
N ILE A 503 41.14 -26.71 35.04
CA ILE A 503 42.32 -27.51 34.70
C ILE A 503 43.41 -26.59 34.15
N TYR A 504 44.54 -26.53 34.85
CA TYR A 504 45.63 -25.59 34.55
C TYR A 504 46.96 -26.30 34.28
N GLY A 505 47.85 -25.60 33.56
CA GLY A 505 49.24 -26.00 33.39
C GLY A 505 49.40 -27.34 32.67
N GLU A 506 50.34 -28.16 33.15
CA GLU A 506 50.72 -29.42 32.50
C GLU A 506 49.65 -30.53 32.61
N ALA A 507 48.62 -30.35 33.46
CA ALA A 507 47.52 -31.30 33.59
C ALA A 507 46.76 -31.49 32.27
N ILE A 508 46.59 -30.43 31.48
CA ILE A 508 45.92 -30.51 30.16
C ILE A 508 46.75 -31.39 29.21
N ILE A 509 48.08 -31.26 29.24
CA ILE A 509 48.99 -32.04 28.41
C ILE A 509 48.92 -33.52 28.83
N ALA A 510 48.85 -33.78 30.14
CA ALA A 510 48.74 -35.13 30.68
C ALA A 510 47.41 -35.81 30.29
N ILE A 511 46.29 -35.09 30.40
CA ILE A 511 44.97 -35.55 29.95
C ILE A 511 44.98 -35.88 28.45
N LYS A 512 45.59 -35.03 27.63
CA LYS A 512 45.76 -35.28 26.18
C LYS A 512 46.62 -36.50 25.88
N LYS A 513 47.74 -36.67 26.59
CA LYS A 513 48.57 -37.89 26.48
C LYS A 513 47.85 -39.16 26.92
N ALA A 514 46.87 -39.04 27.80
CA ALA A 514 46.01 -40.15 28.24
C ALA A 514 44.92 -40.53 27.21
N GLY A 515 44.90 -39.89 26.03
CA GLY A 515 43.96 -40.21 24.95
C GLY A 515 42.62 -39.50 25.05
N MET A 516 42.51 -38.43 25.86
CA MET A 516 41.30 -37.60 25.95
C MET A 516 41.55 -36.24 25.32
N GLU A 517 40.58 -35.69 24.61
CA GLU A 517 40.68 -34.32 24.11
C GLU A 517 40.12 -33.31 25.12
N VAL A 518 40.62 -32.08 25.08
CA VAL A 518 40.24 -31.02 26.03
C VAL A 518 39.91 -29.72 25.31
N ILE A 519 38.71 -29.22 25.56
CA ILE A 519 38.24 -27.88 25.20
C ILE A 519 38.27 -27.01 26.44
N GLN A 520 38.96 -25.88 26.37
CA GLN A 520 38.98 -24.89 27.46
C GLN A 520 38.11 -23.69 27.11
N ILE A 521 37.13 -23.40 27.95
CA ILE A 521 36.26 -22.23 27.87
C ILE A 521 36.73 -21.24 28.93
N ASP A 522 37.28 -20.12 28.47
CA ASP A 522 37.87 -19.09 29.32
C ASP A 522 36.78 -18.15 29.85
N THR A 523 37.01 -17.52 31.01
CA THR A 523 36.04 -16.59 31.61
C THR A 523 35.75 -15.37 30.73
N GLY A 524 36.68 -14.99 29.84
CA GLY A 524 36.52 -13.91 28.88
C GLY A 524 35.91 -14.32 27.53
N ASP A 525 35.70 -15.61 27.27
CA ASP A 525 35.14 -16.07 26.00
C ASP A 525 33.70 -15.59 25.85
N ASN A 526 33.39 -14.92 24.74
CA ASN A 526 32.02 -14.61 24.37
C ASN A 526 31.26 -15.86 23.90
N ILE A 527 29.94 -15.74 23.70
CA ILE A 527 29.11 -16.89 23.29
C ILE A 527 29.54 -17.49 21.94
N ASN A 528 29.90 -16.66 20.96
CA ASN A 528 30.34 -17.12 19.65
C ASN A 528 31.67 -17.90 19.76
N THR A 529 32.63 -17.40 20.54
CA THR A 529 33.90 -18.10 20.80
C THR A 529 33.66 -19.43 21.50
N THR A 530 32.75 -19.44 22.48
CA THR A 530 32.37 -20.66 23.21
C THR A 530 31.81 -21.71 22.26
N ILE A 531 30.81 -21.34 21.44
CA ILE A 531 30.20 -22.25 20.45
C ILE A 531 31.26 -22.75 19.46
N LEU A 532 32.10 -21.86 18.94
CA LEU A 532 33.15 -22.21 17.98
C LEU A 532 34.13 -23.24 18.56
N LYS A 533 34.57 -23.05 19.81
CA LYS A 533 35.45 -24.00 20.51
C LYS A 533 34.77 -25.38 20.66
N ILE A 534 33.49 -25.41 21.02
CA ILE A 534 32.69 -26.64 21.11
C ILE A 534 32.59 -27.34 19.74
N LEU A 535 32.18 -26.62 18.69
CA LEU A 535 32.03 -27.20 17.35
C LEU A 535 33.33 -27.79 16.82
N LYS A 536 34.45 -27.06 17.00
CA LYS A 536 35.79 -27.53 16.62
C LYS A 536 36.21 -28.77 17.39
N GLY A 537 35.97 -28.81 18.70
CA GLY A 537 36.37 -29.95 19.52
C GLY A 537 35.53 -31.20 19.26
N ILE A 538 34.26 -31.05 18.89
CA ILE A 538 33.42 -32.17 18.41
C ILE A 538 33.86 -32.64 17.01
N GLY A 539 34.54 -31.79 16.23
CA GLY A 539 34.94 -32.10 14.85
C GLY A 539 33.82 -31.90 13.84
N LEU A 540 32.85 -31.02 14.11
CA LEU A 540 31.78 -30.71 13.17
C LEU A 540 32.22 -29.67 12.14
N ASP A 541 31.86 -29.90 10.89
CA ASP A 541 31.88 -28.84 9.87
C ASP A 541 30.79 -27.81 10.18
N TYR A 542 31.13 -26.54 9.98
CA TYR A 542 30.22 -25.44 10.26
C TYR A 542 30.41 -24.29 9.27
N THR A 543 29.32 -23.54 9.04
CA THR A 543 29.35 -22.25 8.35
C THR A 543 29.07 -21.15 9.36
N ILE A 544 29.98 -20.17 9.46
CA ILE A 544 29.79 -18.97 10.29
C ILE A 544 28.90 -17.99 9.53
N ASP A 545 27.95 -17.38 10.23
CA ASP A 545 27.01 -16.38 9.72
C ASP A 545 26.37 -16.82 8.40
N PRO A 546 25.63 -17.95 8.40
CA PRO A 546 25.09 -18.54 7.19
C PRO A 546 24.17 -17.60 6.43
N MET A 547 24.33 -17.59 5.10
CA MET A 547 23.49 -16.84 4.18
C MET A 547 22.39 -17.72 3.58
N PHE A 548 21.15 -17.25 3.61
CA PHE A 548 19.98 -17.89 3.03
C PHE A 548 19.34 -17.00 1.97
N PHE A 549 19.37 -17.42 0.70
CA PHE A 549 18.51 -16.83 -0.33
C PHE A 549 17.04 -17.09 0.00
N VAL A 550 16.14 -16.13 -0.15
CA VAL A 550 14.74 -16.30 0.31
C VAL A 550 13.82 -16.95 -0.73
N ALA A 551 14.13 -16.82 -2.01
CA ALA A 551 13.34 -17.36 -3.11
C ALA A 551 14.13 -18.38 -3.96
N LYS A 552 13.45 -19.14 -4.82
CA LYS A 552 14.05 -20.11 -5.75
C LYS A 552 14.33 -19.48 -7.10
N ARG A 553 15.15 -18.42 -7.14
CA ARG A 553 15.44 -17.65 -8.36
C ARG A 553 16.90 -17.17 -8.41
N PRO A 554 17.41 -16.70 -9.57
CA PRO A 554 18.80 -16.29 -9.72
C PRO A 554 19.22 -15.23 -8.71
N GLU A 555 20.43 -15.35 -8.18
CA GLU A 555 21.01 -14.48 -7.13
C GLU A 555 20.88 -12.99 -7.44
N LYS A 556 21.07 -12.60 -8.72
CA LYS A 556 20.98 -11.21 -9.18
C LYS A 556 19.70 -10.49 -8.74
N TYR A 557 18.60 -11.22 -8.54
CA TYR A 557 17.28 -10.68 -8.16
C TYR A 557 16.73 -11.35 -6.90
N ASN A 558 17.58 -12.02 -6.12
CA ASN A 558 17.17 -12.77 -4.95
C ASN A 558 17.62 -12.07 -3.67
N THR A 559 16.68 -11.84 -2.77
CA THR A 559 16.99 -11.33 -1.44
C THR A 559 17.69 -12.42 -0.65
N SER A 560 18.75 -12.09 0.08
CA SER A 560 19.40 -12.99 1.03
C SER A 560 19.38 -12.45 2.45
N LEU A 561 19.38 -13.40 3.39
CA LEU A 561 19.41 -13.18 4.83
C LEU A 561 20.72 -13.77 5.35
N THR A 562 21.55 -12.96 5.99
CA THR A 562 22.71 -13.45 6.74
C THR A 562 22.35 -13.42 8.21
N ILE A 563 22.37 -14.59 8.85
CA ILE A 563 21.95 -14.73 10.24
C ILE A 563 23.19 -14.96 11.11
N PRO A 564 23.45 -14.11 12.12
CA PRO A 564 24.55 -14.33 13.04
C PRO A 564 24.46 -15.67 13.75
N GLY A 565 25.57 -16.40 13.73
CA GLY A 565 25.70 -17.70 14.38
C GLY A 565 26.31 -18.76 13.48
N PHE A 566 25.83 -20.00 13.59
CA PHE A 566 26.46 -21.16 12.98
C PHE A 566 25.43 -22.09 12.34
N LEU A 567 25.68 -22.51 11.11
CA LEU A 567 24.97 -23.62 10.47
C LEU A 567 25.82 -24.88 10.55
N VAL A 568 25.27 -25.94 11.13
CA VAL A 568 25.94 -27.23 11.33
C VAL A 568 25.02 -28.37 10.91
N ALA A 569 25.57 -29.54 10.64
CA ALA A 569 24.80 -30.78 10.53
C ALA A 569 24.81 -31.51 11.88
N ASP A 570 23.67 -32.07 12.29
CA ASP A 570 23.59 -32.93 13.46
C ASP A 570 24.12 -34.34 13.19
N VAL A 571 24.12 -35.19 14.22
CA VAL A 571 24.60 -36.59 14.15
C VAL A 571 23.80 -37.49 13.19
N GLU A 572 22.62 -37.03 12.75
CA GLU A 572 21.73 -37.69 11.77
C GLU A 572 21.79 -37.00 10.39
N GLY A 573 22.64 -35.98 10.22
CA GLY A 573 22.80 -35.21 8.99
C GLY A 573 21.74 -34.12 8.77
N ARG A 574 20.94 -33.78 9.78
CA ARG A 574 19.95 -32.69 9.70
C ARG A 574 20.62 -31.35 9.97
N ASN A 575 20.28 -30.34 9.19
CA ASN A 575 20.82 -29.01 9.34
C ASN A 575 20.25 -28.29 10.58
N ILE A 576 21.13 -27.85 11.47
CA ILE A 576 20.83 -27.04 12.66
C ILE A 576 21.40 -25.63 12.46
N LEU A 577 20.55 -24.62 12.53
CA LEU A 577 20.96 -23.24 12.67
C LEU A 577 21.03 -22.87 14.16
N ILE A 578 22.22 -22.56 14.65
CA ILE A 578 22.45 -21.97 15.98
C ILE A 578 22.55 -20.46 15.79
N SER A 579 21.48 -19.73 16.03
CA SER A 579 21.45 -18.28 15.93
C SER A 579 21.83 -17.62 17.25
N THR A 580 22.76 -16.68 17.18
CA THR A 580 23.19 -15.84 18.32
C THR A 580 22.59 -14.43 18.27
N ALA A 581 21.66 -14.22 17.34
CA ALA A 581 20.81 -13.03 17.26
C ALA A 581 19.34 -13.41 17.51
N PRO A 582 18.53 -12.51 18.10
CA PRO A 582 17.10 -12.76 18.20
C PRO A 582 16.46 -12.77 16.82
N LEU A 583 15.66 -13.81 16.53
CA LEU A 583 14.97 -13.95 15.25
C LEU A 583 13.50 -13.54 15.34
N HIS A 584 13.03 -12.82 14.33
CA HIS A 584 11.60 -12.51 14.19
C HIS A 584 10.79 -13.78 13.87
N ASN A 585 9.56 -13.88 14.39
CA ASN A 585 8.72 -15.09 14.21
C ASN A 585 8.53 -15.48 12.74
N GLU A 586 8.40 -14.50 11.85
CA GLU A 586 8.27 -14.74 10.40
C GLU A 586 9.56 -15.32 9.77
N LEU A 587 10.74 -14.94 10.27
CA LEU A 587 12.01 -15.55 9.87
C LEU A 587 12.10 -17.00 10.37
N ILE A 588 11.67 -17.25 11.61
CA ILE A 588 11.60 -18.60 12.18
C ILE A 588 10.68 -19.48 11.33
N GLN A 589 9.51 -18.97 10.93
CA GLN A 589 8.58 -19.71 10.05
C GLN A 589 9.22 -20.04 8.70
N PHE A 590 9.94 -19.09 8.09
CA PHE A 590 10.65 -19.32 6.85
C PHE A 590 11.73 -20.40 6.98
N LEU A 591 12.55 -20.33 8.03
CA LEU A 591 13.63 -21.31 8.28
C LEU A 591 13.06 -22.71 8.52
N ARG A 592 11.96 -22.82 9.26
CA ARG A 592 11.25 -24.09 9.46
C ARG A 592 10.72 -24.68 8.17
N GLY A 593 10.26 -23.85 7.24
CA GLY A 593 9.85 -24.28 5.90
C GLY A 593 10.98 -24.84 5.03
N ARG A 594 12.23 -24.79 5.51
CA ARG A 594 13.42 -25.38 4.88
C ARG A 594 13.96 -26.60 5.62
N ASP A 595 13.15 -27.19 6.49
CA ASP A 595 13.52 -28.34 7.31
C ASP A 595 14.75 -28.09 8.20
N LEU A 596 14.98 -26.83 8.58
CA LEU A 596 16.02 -26.45 9.53
C LEU A 596 15.50 -26.58 10.96
N LYS A 597 16.31 -27.21 11.81
CA LYS A 597 16.18 -27.06 13.26
C LYS A 597 16.84 -25.76 13.68
N VAL A 598 16.16 -24.95 14.49
CA VAL A 598 16.64 -23.61 14.86
C VAL A 598 16.86 -23.56 16.37
N ILE A 599 18.08 -23.28 16.80
CA ILE A 599 18.44 -23.01 18.19
C ILE A 599 18.72 -21.51 18.28
N ILE A 600 18.01 -20.79 19.15
CA ILE A 600 18.15 -19.34 19.32
C ILE A 600 18.71 -19.09 20.71
N ILE A 601 19.90 -18.49 20.78
CA ILE A 601 20.53 -18.08 22.03
C ILE A 601 20.24 -16.59 22.23
N THR A 602 19.38 -16.27 23.19
CA THR A 602 18.93 -14.90 23.44
C THR A 602 19.52 -14.36 24.74
N SER A 603 20.12 -13.17 24.68
CA SER A 603 20.50 -12.36 25.85
C SER A 603 19.31 -11.99 26.73
#